data_AF-A0A534ESC0-F1
#
_entry.id   AF-A0A534ESC0-F1
#
_cell.length_a   1.000
_cell.length_b   1.000
_cell.length_c   1.000
_cell.angle_alpha   90.00
_cell.angle_beta   90.00
_cell.angle_gamma   90.00
#
_symmetry.space_group_name_H-M   'P 1'
#
loop_
_entity.id
_entity.type
_entity.pdbx_description
1 polymer ?
#
loop_
_entity_poly.entity_id
_entity_poly.type
_entity_poly.pdbx_seq_one_letter_code
_entity_poly.pdbx_strand_id
1 'polypeptide(L)'
;MSHEVRAGAVTRPWRCEMSGFTVVPRWTLNPVPGIGEHEVWIPAELTAASQRLANDSALPVSSVLLTAHAKVLGALSGEHEVCTGYAVDAHPPLPMRMTLRPRSWREVLRGIARAESDLLAHSDVPVDDHRRAPAPAEPLFETVFDPSAGSGELAEGTVLRVGFVQRDGFQLRLRYRTEVLDATCAARIAGYHVTALSLMTADPEAEHARASLLSAEELHCQLHGLAGPLRMLPDRRTHQLFEDRARAHPDAVAAVHGNRQLTYRTLNARANQLARALLKRGLARESVVGVATERNLDWMTAVLAIFKAGGAYLPFEPHFPAERIARMLSRAGCRLVLTERGSNAMLDRALESLSGVETLLIDAALAEGHSETDPDVNVWPQQLSYIFFTSGSTGEPKGAMCEHDGMLNHLFAKIDDLGIAERDVLAQTAPQCFDISLWQLLAALLVGGRTLLVEQEVILDAKRFIDKIVKGRVSVLQVVPSYLEVLLSYLEQHPRELPHLRRVSVTGEVLKKELVQRWFALKPAIKLMNAYGLTETSDDTNHEILDSVPRRERVPLGRPINNVRVYIVDEQLSPVPLGAPGEIVFAGICVGRGYIGDSERTQRA
;
A
#
# COMPACT_ATOMS: atom_id res chain seq x y z
N MET A 1 31.75 -27.85 67.74
CA MET A 1 32.96 -27.04 67.51
C MET A 1 33.34 -27.16 66.05
N SER A 2 33.55 -26.14 65.21
CA SER A 2 33.21 -24.71 65.17
C SER A 2 33.82 -24.20 63.85
N HIS A 3 33.08 -23.37 63.09
CA HIS A 3 33.47 -22.51 61.95
C HIS A 3 34.11 -23.15 60.69
N GLU A 4 33.47 -23.15 59.52
CA GLU A 4 33.29 -22.07 58.51
C GLU A 4 34.56 -21.68 57.73
N VAL A 5 34.57 -22.00 56.42
CA VAL A 5 34.83 -21.04 55.32
C VAL A 5 33.95 -21.45 54.13
N ARG A 6 32.98 -20.58 53.80
CA ARG A 6 32.21 -20.62 52.54
C ARG A 6 33.09 -20.11 51.41
N ALA A 7 33.42 -20.96 50.45
CA ALA A 7 33.78 -20.57 49.09
C ALA A 7 32.59 -20.91 48.19
N GLY A 8 31.96 -19.90 47.59
CA GLY A 8 30.79 -20.12 46.74
C GLY A 8 30.06 -18.82 46.38
N ALA A 9 30.69 -17.99 45.55
CA ALA A 9 29.98 -17.06 44.69
C ALA A 9 30.27 -17.49 43.25
N VAL A 10 29.38 -18.30 42.70
CA VAL A 10 29.33 -18.60 41.27
C VAL A 10 28.96 -17.31 40.56
N THR A 11 29.93 -16.66 39.91
CA THR A 11 29.70 -15.57 38.96
C THR A 11 28.86 -16.13 37.82
N ARG A 12 27.56 -15.78 37.78
CA ARG A 12 26.77 -15.99 36.58
C ARG A 12 27.34 -15.08 35.49
N PRO A 13 27.73 -15.59 34.31
CA PRO A 13 28.15 -14.73 33.21
C PRO A 13 27.00 -13.80 32.83
N TRP A 14 27.28 -12.50 32.72
CA TRP A 14 26.33 -11.51 32.21
C TRP A 14 25.90 -11.95 30.81
N ARG A 15 24.65 -12.42 30.67
CA ARG A 15 24.05 -12.78 29.39
C ARG A 15 22.92 -11.80 29.14
N CYS A 16 23.20 -10.71 28.44
CA CYS A 16 22.13 -9.97 27.77
C CYS A 16 21.56 -10.92 26.71
N GLU A 17 20.28 -11.29 26.80
CA GLU A 17 19.62 -12.07 25.76
C GLU A 17 19.55 -11.22 24.47
N MET A 18 20.47 -11.48 23.56
CA MET A 18 20.55 -10.78 22.28
C MET A 18 19.68 -11.48 21.24
N SER A 19 18.40 -11.13 21.20
CA SER A 19 17.50 -11.39 20.08
C SER A 19 16.94 -10.07 19.55
N GLY A 20 17.38 -9.62 18.38
CA GLY A 20 16.94 -8.38 17.74
C GLY A 20 18.11 -7.56 17.17
N PHE A 21 17.94 -7.02 15.96
CA PHE A 21 18.93 -6.24 15.21
C PHE A 21 18.22 -5.01 14.63
N THR A 22 18.63 -3.82 15.06
CA THR A 22 18.01 -2.57 14.60
C THR A 22 18.65 -2.13 13.30
N VAL A 23 17.82 -1.98 12.28
CA VAL A 23 18.22 -1.58 10.92
C VAL A 23 17.85 -0.12 10.69
N VAL A 24 18.78 0.67 10.15
CA VAL A 24 18.47 2.02 9.65
C VAL A 24 18.00 1.97 8.18
N PRO A 25 17.14 2.91 7.75
CA PRO A 25 16.66 2.97 6.39
C PRO A 25 17.78 2.94 5.35
N ARG A 26 17.63 2.08 4.34
CA ARG A 26 18.50 2.04 3.16
C ARG A 26 18.03 3.07 2.15
N TRP A 27 18.49 4.31 2.27
CA TRP A 27 18.00 5.46 1.50
C TRP A 27 18.70 5.69 0.15
N THR A 28 19.90 5.17 -0.06
CA THR A 28 20.61 5.41 -1.31
C THR A 28 19.90 4.72 -2.49
N LEU A 29 19.45 5.50 -3.49
CA LEU A 29 18.77 4.97 -4.67
C LEU A 29 19.71 4.32 -5.70
N ASN A 30 20.98 4.75 -5.69
CA ASN A 30 22.06 4.24 -6.54
C ASN A 30 23.29 3.97 -5.65
N PRO A 31 23.36 2.79 -5.00
CA PRO A 31 24.38 2.52 -4.00
C PRO A 31 25.78 2.57 -4.62
N VAL A 32 26.65 3.40 -4.07
CA VAL A 32 28.08 3.48 -4.41
C VAL A 32 28.88 3.23 -3.14
N PRO A 33 29.76 2.20 -3.10
CA PRO A 33 30.57 1.91 -1.93
C PRO A 33 31.48 3.07 -1.55
N GLY A 34 31.49 3.44 -0.27
CA GLY A 34 32.31 4.54 0.22
C GLY A 34 32.01 4.93 1.66
N ILE A 35 32.74 5.92 2.16
CA ILE A 35 32.54 6.48 3.50
C ILE A 35 32.24 7.97 3.34
N GLY A 36 31.10 8.39 3.89
CA GLY A 36 30.72 9.79 4.02
C GLY A 36 30.87 10.26 5.46
N GLU A 37 31.08 11.56 5.62
CA GLU A 37 31.10 12.23 6.91
C GLU A 37 30.14 13.41 6.90
N HIS A 38 29.44 13.64 8.01
CA HIS A 38 28.59 14.81 8.21
C HIS A 38 28.80 15.34 9.63
N GLU A 39 28.91 16.66 9.78
CA GLU A 39 29.14 17.29 11.07
C GLU A 39 28.13 18.42 11.29
N VAL A 40 27.61 18.53 12.51
CA VAL A 40 26.75 19.64 12.93
C VAL A 40 27.13 20.10 14.34
N TRP A 41 27.20 21.40 14.54
CA TRP A 41 27.37 22.00 15.86
C TRP A 41 26.02 22.07 16.58
N ILE A 42 25.96 21.55 17.80
CA ILE A 42 24.78 21.68 18.64
C ILE A 42 24.75 23.10 19.19
N PRO A 43 23.63 23.84 19.09
CA PRO A 43 23.54 25.19 19.63
C PRO A 43 23.99 25.29 21.09
N ALA A 44 24.69 26.37 21.45
CA ALA A 44 25.25 26.54 22.79
C ALA A 44 24.18 26.48 23.90
N GLU A 45 23.00 27.05 23.65
CA GLU A 45 21.86 27.00 24.58
C GLU A 45 21.39 25.56 24.81
N LEU A 46 21.34 24.76 23.74
CA LEU A 46 20.94 23.36 23.80
C LEU A 46 21.99 22.49 24.49
N THR A 47 23.28 22.73 24.21
CA THR A 47 24.40 22.11 24.93
C THR A 47 24.28 22.34 26.43
N ALA A 48 24.04 23.60 26.85
CA ALA A 48 23.86 23.94 28.25
C ALA A 48 22.59 23.33 28.85
N ALA A 49 21.50 23.25 28.07
CA ALA A 49 20.26 22.59 28.50
C ALA A 49 20.43 21.08 28.71
N SER A 50 21.16 20.40 27.82
CA SER A 50 21.50 18.98 27.97
C SER A 50 22.37 18.72 29.20
N GLN A 51 23.35 19.58 29.47
CA GLN A 51 24.18 19.50 30.68
C GLN A 51 23.36 19.75 31.96
N ARG A 52 22.45 20.72 31.96
CA ARG A 52 21.53 20.95 33.09
C ARG A 52 20.64 19.74 33.34
N LEU A 53 20.02 19.17 32.31
CA LEU A 53 19.19 17.98 32.44
C LEU A 53 19.96 16.79 33.02
N ALA A 54 21.21 16.58 32.58
CA ALA A 54 22.10 15.56 33.10
C ALA A 54 22.36 15.77 34.60
N ASN A 55 22.74 17.00 35.00
CA ASN A 55 23.00 17.38 36.39
C ASN A 55 21.75 17.21 37.28
N ASP A 56 20.59 17.72 36.85
CA ASP A 56 19.32 17.64 37.58
C ASP A 56 18.86 16.19 37.75
N SER A 57 19.25 15.31 36.82
CA SER A 57 18.94 13.88 36.87
C SER A 57 20.01 13.06 37.61
N ALA A 58 21.13 13.69 38.02
CA ALA A 58 22.33 13.04 38.55
C ALA A 58 22.87 11.92 37.64
N LEU A 59 22.90 12.19 36.33
CA LEU A 59 23.35 11.27 35.28
C LEU A 59 24.48 11.91 34.45
N PRO A 60 25.35 11.12 33.80
CA PRO A 60 26.33 11.68 32.87
C PRO A 60 25.64 12.24 31.63
N VAL A 61 26.27 13.24 31.00
CA VAL A 61 25.72 13.82 29.76
C VAL A 61 25.70 12.81 28.61
N SER A 62 26.57 11.79 28.63
CA SER A 62 26.54 10.68 27.68
C SER A 62 25.19 9.97 27.67
N SER A 63 24.55 9.79 28.84
CA SER A 63 23.21 9.18 28.93
C SER A 63 22.15 10.01 28.23
N VAL A 64 22.25 11.34 28.28
CA VAL A 64 21.34 12.25 27.57
C VAL A 64 21.52 12.12 26.06
N LEU A 65 22.77 12.13 25.59
CA LEU A 65 23.11 11.98 24.17
C LEU A 65 22.70 10.59 23.64
N LEU A 66 22.92 9.54 24.43
CA LEU A 66 22.53 8.18 24.14
C LEU A 66 21.00 8.03 24.10
N THR A 67 20.27 8.72 24.97
CA THR A 67 18.80 8.74 24.94
C THR A 67 18.27 9.38 23.67
N ALA A 68 18.88 10.48 23.22
CA ALA A 68 18.56 11.05 21.91
C ALA A 68 18.87 10.08 20.76
N HIS A 69 20.02 9.40 20.81
CA HIS A 69 20.39 8.38 19.82
C HIS A 69 19.37 7.23 19.77
N ALA A 70 18.97 6.70 20.93
CA ALA A 70 17.96 5.66 21.04
C ALA A 70 16.64 6.11 20.41
N LYS A 71 16.14 7.30 20.74
CA LYS A 71 14.90 7.84 20.14
C LYS A 71 15.01 7.93 18.61
N VAL A 72 16.15 8.37 18.07
CA VAL A 72 16.37 8.45 16.63
C VAL A 72 16.34 7.06 15.99
N LEU A 73 17.00 6.07 16.59
CA LEU A 73 16.93 4.69 16.11
C LEU A 73 15.49 4.16 16.13
N GLY A 74 14.74 4.37 17.21
CA GLY A 74 13.36 3.93 17.32
C GLY A 74 12.45 4.58 16.28
N ALA A 75 12.66 5.86 15.97
CA ALA A 75 11.93 6.56 14.91
C ALA A 75 12.30 6.05 13.51
N LEU A 76 13.56 5.65 13.27
CA LEU A 76 14.05 5.16 11.98
C LEU A 76 13.67 3.69 11.71
N SER A 77 13.57 2.86 12.75
CA SER A 77 13.23 1.44 12.66
C SER A 77 11.75 1.14 12.93
N GLY A 78 11.03 2.06 13.57
CA GLY A 78 9.67 1.81 14.08
C GLY A 78 9.65 0.88 15.31
N GLU A 79 10.80 0.64 15.95
CA GLU A 79 10.91 -0.31 17.07
C GLU A 79 10.90 0.40 18.43
N HIS A 80 10.23 -0.22 19.41
CA HIS A 80 10.30 0.19 20.83
C HIS A 80 11.50 -0.39 21.58
N GLU A 81 12.19 -1.38 21.02
CA GLU A 81 13.44 -1.90 21.56
C GLU A 81 14.49 -1.82 20.47
N VAL A 82 15.55 -1.05 20.71
CA VAL A 82 16.60 -0.79 19.73
C VAL A 82 17.95 -1.29 20.20
N CYS A 83 18.80 -1.67 19.25
CA CYS A 83 20.17 -2.11 19.49
C CYS A 83 21.17 -1.21 18.75
N THR A 84 22.26 -0.84 19.43
CA THR A 84 23.41 -0.13 18.85
C THR A 84 24.71 -0.66 19.44
N GLY A 85 25.82 -0.50 18.75
CA GLY A 85 27.14 -0.67 19.35
C GLY A 85 27.49 0.55 20.20
N TYR A 86 27.96 0.34 21.41
CA TYR A 86 28.44 1.40 22.29
C TYR A 86 29.98 1.42 22.26
N ALA A 87 30.57 2.52 21.79
CA ALA A 87 32.02 2.64 21.73
C ALA A 87 32.61 2.81 23.14
N VAL A 88 33.58 1.96 23.45
CA VAL A 88 34.40 1.99 24.67
C VAL A 88 35.87 2.06 24.27
N ASP A 89 36.67 2.80 25.02
CA ASP A 89 38.09 2.99 24.71
C ASP A 89 38.82 1.63 24.66
N ALA A 90 39.69 1.46 23.65
CA ALA A 90 40.52 0.28 23.41
C ALA A 90 39.80 -1.06 23.14
N HIS A 91 38.47 -1.07 22.95
CA HIS A 91 37.71 -2.28 22.64
C HIS A 91 36.81 -2.09 21.39
N PRO A 92 36.47 -3.16 20.66
CA PRO A 92 35.39 -3.12 19.69
C PRO A 92 34.08 -2.65 20.35
N PRO A 93 33.17 -1.95 19.64
CA PRO A 93 31.92 -1.49 20.24
C PRO A 93 31.11 -2.65 20.83
N LEU A 94 30.59 -2.45 22.04
CA LEU A 94 29.82 -3.46 22.76
C LEU A 94 28.33 -3.33 22.39
N PRO A 95 27.61 -4.43 22.14
CA PRO A 95 26.20 -4.35 21.81
C PRO A 95 25.39 -3.84 23.00
N MET A 96 24.57 -2.82 22.77
CA MET A 96 23.74 -2.17 23.77
C MET A 96 22.28 -2.14 23.33
N ARG A 97 21.40 -2.71 24.16
CA ARG A 97 19.95 -2.68 23.97
C ARG A 97 19.32 -1.57 24.80
N MET A 98 18.36 -0.87 24.21
CA MET A 98 17.64 0.24 24.83
C MET A 98 16.14 0.11 24.58
N THR A 99 15.33 0.43 25.59
CA THR A 99 13.88 0.30 25.53
C THR A 99 13.20 1.68 25.57
N LEU A 100 12.33 1.92 24.59
CA LEU A 100 11.57 3.14 24.33
C LEU A 100 10.05 2.91 24.51
N ARG A 101 9.66 2.42 25.69
CA ARG A 101 8.23 2.25 26.03
C ARG A 101 7.55 3.61 26.22
N PRO A 102 6.27 3.80 25.81
CA PRO A 102 5.55 5.07 25.98
C PRO A 102 5.57 5.56 27.44
N ARG A 103 6.42 6.56 27.68
CA ARG A 103 6.77 7.15 28.99
C ARG A 103 7.32 8.56 28.81
N SER A 104 7.49 9.28 29.91
CA SER A 104 8.17 10.58 29.91
C SER A 104 9.63 10.45 29.45
N TRP A 105 10.18 11.52 28.88
CA TRP A 105 11.61 11.57 28.53
C TRP A 105 12.52 11.25 29.72
N ARG A 106 12.19 11.77 30.91
CA ARG A 106 12.95 11.53 32.15
C ARG A 106 12.99 10.06 32.54
N GLU A 107 11.88 9.34 32.40
CA GLU A 107 11.83 7.90 32.69
C GLU A 107 12.63 7.09 31.67
N VAL A 108 12.53 7.43 30.39
CA VAL A 108 13.32 6.79 29.32
C VAL A 108 14.82 7.01 29.57
N LEU A 109 15.22 8.26 29.83
CA LEU A 109 16.59 8.62 30.17
C LEU A 109 17.14 7.81 31.35
N ARG A 110 16.38 7.69 32.44
CA ARG A 110 16.78 6.86 33.59
C ARG A 110 16.90 5.38 33.25
N GLY A 111 16.02 4.86 32.39
CA GLY A 111 16.07 3.48 31.94
C GLY A 111 17.33 3.20 31.10
N ILE A 112 17.62 4.08 30.14
CA ILE A 112 18.80 3.98 29.28
C ILE A 112 20.09 4.16 30.08
N ALA A 113 20.14 5.11 31.02
CA ALA A 113 21.32 5.32 31.85
C ALA A 113 21.64 4.11 32.75
N ARG A 114 20.61 3.38 33.23
CA ARG A 114 20.82 2.11 33.94
C ARG A 114 21.43 1.05 33.02
N ALA A 115 20.90 0.91 31.82
CA ALA A 115 21.45 -0.02 30.82
C ALA A 115 22.90 0.35 30.43
N GLU A 116 23.21 1.64 30.30
CA GLU A 116 24.56 2.15 30.03
C GLU A 116 25.51 1.80 31.18
N SER A 117 25.12 2.08 32.42
CA SER A 117 25.90 1.75 33.61
C SER A 117 26.12 0.23 33.76
N ASP A 118 25.09 -0.58 33.49
CA ASP A 118 25.19 -2.03 33.55
C ASP A 118 26.14 -2.57 32.47
N LEU A 119 26.10 -2.01 31.25
CA LEU A 119 27.02 -2.38 30.17
C LEU A 119 28.47 -2.05 30.52
N LEU A 120 28.72 -0.82 30.99
CA LEU A 120 30.07 -0.36 31.35
C LEU A 120 30.65 -1.12 32.55
N ALA A 121 29.81 -1.59 33.47
CA ALA A 121 30.25 -2.45 34.57
C ALA A 121 30.75 -3.84 34.12
N HIS A 122 30.46 -4.24 32.87
CA HIS A 122 30.84 -5.52 32.28
C HIS A 122 31.61 -5.35 30.95
N SER A 123 32.29 -4.21 30.77
CA SER A 123 32.97 -3.89 29.50
C SER A 123 34.19 -4.76 29.21
N ASP A 124 34.63 -5.57 30.18
CA ASP A 124 35.71 -6.55 30.08
C ASP A 124 35.26 -7.87 29.44
N VAL A 125 33.96 -8.08 29.23
CA VAL A 125 33.41 -9.25 28.56
C VAL A 125 33.63 -9.15 27.03
N PRO A 126 34.28 -10.15 26.40
CA PRO A 126 34.48 -10.16 24.95
C PRO A 126 33.16 -10.09 24.15
N VAL A 127 33.16 -9.36 23.02
CA VAL A 127 32.00 -9.23 22.11
C VAL A 127 31.41 -10.60 21.71
N ASP A 128 32.27 -11.60 21.47
CA ASP A 128 31.87 -12.95 21.10
C ASP A 128 31.11 -13.69 22.20
N ASP A 129 31.34 -13.36 23.48
CA ASP A 129 30.65 -13.98 24.62
C ASP A 129 29.22 -13.45 24.80
N HIS A 130 28.85 -12.38 24.10
CA HIS A 130 27.48 -11.90 24.01
C HIS A 130 26.64 -12.63 22.95
N ARG A 131 27.25 -13.51 22.14
CA ARG A 131 26.54 -14.33 21.15
C ARG A 131 25.93 -15.57 21.81
N ARG A 132 24.71 -15.95 21.41
CA ARG A 132 24.24 -17.34 21.62
C ARG A 132 24.97 -18.25 20.62
N ALA A 133 25.23 -19.50 21.04
CA ALA A 133 25.89 -20.60 20.32
C ALA A 133 25.62 -20.68 18.80
N PRO A 134 26.44 -21.40 18.02
CA PRO A 134 26.96 -21.00 16.70
C PRO A 134 25.85 -20.75 15.67
N ALA A 135 25.34 -19.52 15.62
CA ALA A 135 24.64 -18.99 14.47
C ALA A 135 25.69 -18.31 13.55
N PRO A 136 25.46 -18.22 12.23
CA PRO A 136 26.42 -17.60 11.32
C PRO A 136 26.70 -16.13 11.71
N ALA A 137 27.80 -15.59 11.16
CA ALA A 137 28.40 -14.28 11.45
C ALA A 137 27.51 -13.05 11.12
N GLU A 138 26.28 -13.00 11.60
CA GLU A 138 25.42 -11.82 11.51
C GLU A 138 25.95 -10.73 12.47
N PRO A 139 26.02 -9.46 12.03
CA PRO A 139 26.43 -8.36 12.88
C PRO A 139 25.44 -8.17 14.04
N LEU A 140 25.95 -7.85 15.23
CA LEU A 140 25.13 -7.65 16.43
C LEU A 140 24.41 -6.29 16.44
N PHE A 141 24.92 -5.36 15.65
CA PHE A 141 24.41 -4.01 15.41
C PHE A 141 24.99 -3.50 14.07
N GLU A 142 24.28 -2.60 13.38
CA GLU A 142 24.84 -1.84 12.25
C GLU A 142 25.01 -0.34 12.54
N THR A 143 24.62 0.10 13.73
CA THR A 143 24.84 1.46 14.21
C THR A 143 25.79 1.46 15.39
N VAL A 144 26.59 2.52 15.56
CA VAL A 144 27.48 2.70 16.70
C VAL A 144 27.28 4.09 17.30
N PHE A 145 27.02 4.15 18.59
CA PHE A 145 27.08 5.36 19.40
C PHE A 145 28.48 5.53 20.00
N ASP A 146 29.03 6.74 19.86
CA ASP A 146 30.37 7.09 20.34
C ASP A 146 30.33 8.34 21.22
N PRO A 147 30.36 8.17 22.57
CA PRO A 147 30.21 9.29 23.51
C PRO A 147 31.42 10.22 23.54
N SER A 148 32.60 9.78 23.07
CA SER A 148 33.85 10.55 23.10
C SER A 148 34.27 11.06 21.73
N ALA A 149 33.58 10.62 20.67
CA ALA A 149 33.86 10.91 19.26
C ALA A 149 35.34 10.74 18.90
N GLY A 150 35.89 9.58 19.29
CA GLY A 150 37.23 9.18 18.89
C GLY A 150 37.39 9.16 17.36
N SER A 151 38.63 9.12 16.88
CA SER A 151 38.94 8.98 15.44
C SER A 151 38.53 7.62 14.85
N GLY A 152 37.70 6.85 15.55
CA GLY A 152 37.40 5.46 15.25
C GLY A 152 36.83 5.30 13.85
N GLU A 153 37.42 4.37 13.12
CA GLU A 153 36.96 3.99 11.78
C GLU A 153 35.55 3.38 11.85
N LEU A 154 34.88 3.36 10.70
CA LEU A 154 33.60 2.68 10.55
C LEU A 154 33.89 1.17 10.47
N ALA A 155 33.64 0.46 11.57
CA ALA A 155 33.92 -0.97 11.67
C ALA A 155 33.21 -1.77 10.56
N GLU A 156 33.74 -2.96 10.26
CA GLU A 156 33.11 -3.88 9.30
C GLU A 156 31.68 -4.22 9.77
N GLY A 157 30.72 -4.23 8.84
CA GLY A 157 29.30 -4.42 9.16
C GLY A 157 28.59 -3.19 9.76
N THR A 158 29.31 -2.13 10.14
CA THR A 158 28.69 -0.87 10.60
C THR A 158 28.31 0.02 9.42
N VAL A 159 27.07 0.46 9.43
CA VAL A 159 26.47 1.39 8.47
C VAL A 159 26.61 2.85 8.92
N LEU A 160 26.43 3.12 10.22
CA LEU A 160 26.37 4.47 10.77
C LEU A 160 27.07 4.53 12.14
N ARG A 161 28.04 5.43 12.30
CA ARG A 161 28.63 5.81 13.59
C ARG A 161 28.22 7.24 13.94
N VAL A 162 27.69 7.43 15.13
CA VAL A 162 27.20 8.70 15.68
C VAL A 162 28.09 9.09 16.85
N GLY A 163 28.94 10.09 16.67
CA GLY A 163 29.87 10.57 17.69
C GLY A 163 29.53 11.97 18.20
N PHE A 164 29.76 12.22 19.49
CA PHE A 164 29.67 13.56 20.08
C PHE A 164 31.03 14.02 20.61
N VAL A 165 31.61 15.07 20.03
CA VAL A 165 32.86 15.68 20.49
C VAL A 165 32.53 16.82 21.45
N GLN A 166 33.07 16.78 22.66
CA GLN A 166 33.04 17.93 23.58
C GLN A 166 34.28 18.80 23.37
N ARG A 167 34.08 20.04 22.89
CA ARG A 167 35.10 21.10 22.83
C ARG A 167 34.57 22.35 23.54
N ASP A 168 34.41 23.47 22.82
CA ASP A 168 33.72 24.70 23.26
C ASP A 168 32.18 24.59 23.19
N GLY A 169 31.68 23.37 23.06
CA GLY A 169 30.29 22.99 22.83
C GLY A 169 30.22 21.52 22.41
N PHE A 170 29.03 21.01 22.11
CA PHE A 170 28.89 19.67 21.50
C PHE A 170 28.92 19.75 19.98
N GLN A 171 29.78 18.95 19.36
CA GLN A 171 29.78 18.71 17.92
C GLN A 171 29.29 17.27 17.67
N LEU A 172 28.22 17.12 16.90
CA LEU A 172 27.73 15.82 16.43
C LEU A 172 28.42 15.49 15.11
N ARG A 173 29.05 14.32 15.04
CA ARG A 173 29.71 13.77 13.85
C ARG A 173 29.05 12.44 13.45
N LEU A 174 28.68 12.32 12.20
CA LEU A 174 28.22 11.08 11.58
C LEU A 174 29.27 10.57 10.61
N ARG A 175 29.62 9.29 10.71
CA ARG A 175 30.36 8.54 9.67
C ARG A 175 29.46 7.45 9.14
N TYR A 176 29.33 7.31 7.83
CA TYR A 176 28.36 6.39 7.25
C TYR A 176 28.80 5.76 5.93
N ARG A 177 28.22 4.60 5.61
CA ARG A 177 28.37 3.92 4.31
C ARG A 177 27.55 4.62 3.22
N THR A 178 28.19 5.10 2.15
CA THR A 178 27.51 5.86 1.08
C THR A 178 26.60 4.98 0.22
N GLU A 179 26.84 3.67 0.21
CA GLU A 179 25.96 2.69 -0.40
C GLU A 179 24.64 2.49 0.36
N VAL A 180 24.54 3.01 1.59
CA VAL A 180 23.35 2.92 2.43
C VAL A 180 22.67 4.27 2.65
N LEU A 181 23.46 5.29 3.04
CA LEU A 181 22.99 6.64 3.35
C LEU A 181 23.70 7.64 2.43
N ASP A 182 22.96 8.58 1.85
CA ASP A 182 23.57 9.72 1.16
C ASP A 182 23.79 10.93 2.11
N ALA A 183 24.37 12.02 1.59
CA ALA A 183 24.64 13.21 2.40
C ALA A 183 23.37 13.89 2.94
N THR A 184 22.27 13.87 2.17
CA THR A 184 20.98 14.43 2.59
C THR A 184 20.41 13.62 3.75
N CYS A 185 20.54 12.30 3.65
CA CYS A 185 20.14 11.34 4.66
C CYS A 185 20.90 11.51 5.98
N ALA A 186 22.22 11.63 5.91
CA ALA A 186 23.04 11.90 7.08
C ALA A 186 22.66 13.22 7.74
N ALA A 187 22.43 14.29 6.95
CA ALA A 187 21.96 15.57 7.47
C ALA A 187 20.61 15.46 8.19
N ARG A 188 19.66 14.67 7.66
CA ARG A 188 18.38 14.39 8.33
C ARG A 188 18.57 13.68 9.67
N ILE A 189 19.38 12.62 9.69
CA ILE A 189 19.67 11.89 10.93
C ILE A 189 20.30 12.81 11.98
N ALA A 190 21.25 13.67 11.57
CA ALA A 190 21.83 14.67 12.47
C ALA A 190 20.78 15.64 13.00
N GLY A 191 19.89 16.13 12.13
CA GLY A 191 18.73 16.94 12.51
C GLY A 191 17.83 16.26 13.53
N TYR A 192 17.52 14.97 13.36
CA TYR A 192 16.72 14.21 14.32
C TYR A 192 17.35 14.14 15.71
N HIS A 193 18.68 14.01 15.81
CA HIS A 193 19.38 14.04 17.10
C HIS A 193 19.26 15.41 17.77
N VAL A 194 19.44 16.50 17.01
CA VAL A 194 19.28 17.88 17.52
C VAL A 194 17.84 18.12 17.99
N THR A 195 16.84 17.68 17.22
CA THR A 195 15.43 17.77 17.60
C THR A 195 15.12 16.96 18.86
N ALA A 196 15.61 15.71 18.95
CA ALA A 196 15.41 14.87 20.13
C ALA A 196 15.98 15.51 21.40
N LEU A 197 17.20 16.07 21.34
CA LEU A 197 17.80 16.81 22.45
C LEU A 197 16.97 18.04 22.83
N SER A 198 16.48 18.77 21.84
CA SER A 198 15.66 19.97 22.06
C SER A 198 14.35 19.63 22.77
N LEU A 199 13.63 18.60 22.30
CA LEU A 199 12.36 18.16 22.87
C LEU A 199 12.53 17.66 24.31
N MET A 200 13.52 16.79 24.54
CA MET A 200 13.80 16.21 25.85
C MET A 200 14.21 17.25 26.89
N THR A 201 14.98 18.27 26.50
CA THR A 201 15.45 19.32 27.43
C THR A 201 14.41 20.42 27.66
N ALA A 202 13.49 20.64 26.72
CA ALA A 202 12.40 21.60 26.88
C ALA A 202 11.33 21.12 27.87
N ASP A 203 10.93 19.86 27.79
CA ASP A 203 9.99 19.24 28.74
C ASP A 203 10.34 17.78 29.02
N PRO A 204 11.15 17.51 30.06
CA PRO A 204 11.53 16.14 30.43
C PRO A 204 10.36 15.26 30.88
N GLU A 205 9.22 15.85 31.26
CA GLU A 205 8.04 15.10 31.71
C GLU A 205 7.08 14.75 30.57
N ALA A 206 7.24 15.38 29.40
CA ALA A 206 6.46 15.06 28.21
C ALA A 206 6.69 13.61 27.75
N GLU A 207 5.62 12.99 27.23
CA GLU A 207 5.67 11.64 26.66
C GLU A 207 6.50 11.61 25.38
N HIS A 208 7.63 10.90 25.39
CA HIS A 208 8.58 10.90 24.27
C HIS A 208 8.00 10.27 22.98
N ALA A 209 7.02 9.37 23.08
CA ALA A 209 6.40 8.69 21.94
C ALA A 209 5.64 9.67 21.04
N ARG A 210 4.97 10.67 21.62
CA ARG A 210 4.21 11.71 20.89
C ARG A 210 5.09 12.77 20.23
N ALA A 211 6.39 12.72 20.47
CA ALA A 211 7.32 13.74 20.01
C ALA A 211 7.84 13.38 18.61
N SER A 212 7.46 14.20 17.61
CA SER A 212 7.94 14.07 16.23
C SER A 212 9.35 14.63 16.09
N LEU A 213 10.22 13.90 15.37
CA LEU A 213 11.59 14.35 15.07
C LEU A 213 11.68 15.13 13.75
N LEU A 214 10.62 15.11 12.95
CA LEU A 214 10.62 15.67 11.61
C LEU A 214 10.79 17.19 11.67
N SER A 215 11.60 17.73 10.76
CA SER A 215 11.65 19.18 10.56
C SER A 215 10.33 19.66 9.94
N ALA A 216 10.02 20.95 10.09
CA ALA A 216 8.85 21.54 9.43
C ALA A 216 8.90 21.38 7.90
N GLU A 217 10.10 21.42 7.30
CA GLU A 217 10.31 21.22 5.87
C GLU A 217 10.04 19.76 5.47
N GLU A 218 10.54 18.78 6.23
CA GLU A 218 10.28 17.38 5.96
C GLU A 218 8.79 17.04 6.10
N LEU A 219 8.15 17.52 7.17
CA LEU A 219 6.72 17.34 7.37
C LEU A 219 5.92 17.96 6.22
N HIS A 220 6.26 19.19 5.80
CA HIS A 220 5.62 19.83 4.65
C HIS A 220 5.80 19.02 3.35
N CYS A 221 7.01 18.49 3.12
CA CYS A 221 7.30 17.62 1.98
C CYS A 221 6.45 16.35 2.01
N GLN A 222 6.34 15.68 3.16
CA GLN A 222 5.53 14.46 3.29
C GLN A 222 4.03 14.73 3.12
N LEU A 223 3.52 15.84 3.68
CA LEU A 223 2.10 16.16 3.63
C LEU A 223 1.63 16.66 2.26
N HIS A 224 2.49 17.36 1.52
CA HIS A 224 2.11 18.07 0.30
C HIS A 224 2.96 17.72 -0.92
N GLY A 225 4.27 17.51 -0.73
CA GLY A 225 5.22 17.26 -1.82
C GLY A 225 5.19 15.83 -2.38
N LEU A 226 4.68 14.86 -1.61
CA LEU A 226 4.56 13.45 -2.02
C LEU A 226 3.14 13.06 -2.47
N ALA A 227 2.21 14.01 -2.45
CA ALA A 227 0.85 13.79 -2.95
C ALA A 227 0.86 13.48 -4.46
N GLY A 228 -0.08 12.64 -4.89
CA GLY A 228 -0.40 12.48 -6.30
C GLY A 228 -0.83 13.82 -6.92
N PRO A 229 -0.55 14.07 -8.20
CA PRO A 229 -0.85 15.36 -8.82
C PRO A 229 -2.33 15.70 -8.73
N LEU A 230 -2.64 16.99 -8.53
CA LEU A 230 -4.02 17.45 -8.59
C LEU A 230 -4.50 17.40 -10.03
N ARG A 231 -5.62 16.71 -10.26
CA ARG A 231 -6.32 16.66 -11.54
C ARG A 231 -7.78 17.03 -11.33
N MET A 232 -8.20 18.12 -11.97
CA MET A 232 -9.62 18.43 -12.05
C MET A 232 -10.33 17.38 -12.91
N LEU A 233 -11.34 16.72 -12.33
CA LEU A 233 -12.21 15.82 -13.07
C LEU A 233 -13.22 16.61 -13.90
N PRO A 234 -13.64 16.09 -15.07
CA PRO A 234 -14.72 16.70 -15.83
C PRO A 234 -16.03 16.64 -15.03
N ASP A 235 -16.92 17.60 -15.26
CA ASP A 235 -18.30 17.51 -14.75
C ASP A 235 -19.14 16.55 -15.62
N ARG A 236 -18.71 15.30 -15.60
CA ARG A 236 -19.28 14.16 -16.31
C ARG A 236 -19.07 12.91 -15.47
N ARG A 237 -20.06 12.02 -15.44
CA ARG A 237 -19.93 10.68 -14.87
C ARG A 237 -19.49 9.67 -15.93
N THR A 238 -19.03 8.50 -15.48
CA THR A 238 -18.53 7.43 -16.36
C THR A 238 -19.48 7.06 -17.49
N HIS A 239 -20.79 6.97 -17.22
CA HIS A 239 -21.78 6.67 -18.26
C HIS A 239 -21.94 7.80 -19.28
N GLN A 240 -21.85 9.06 -18.87
CA GLN A 240 -21.94 10.22 -19.77
C GLN A 240 -20.71 10.32 -20.69
N LEU A 241 -19.51 10.02 -20.17
CA LEU A 241 -18.31 9.92 -21.00
C LEU A 241 -18.42 8.80 -22.03
N PHE A 242 -19.04 7.68 -21.67
CA PHE A 242 -19.37 6.62 -22.61
C PHE A 242 -20.43 7.05 -23.64
N GLU A 243 -21.47 7.76 -23.25
CA GLU A 243 -22.49 8.32 -24.15
C GLU A 243 -21.88 9.28 -25.17
N ASP A 244 -20.95 10.14 -24.74
CA ASP A 244 -20.19 11.03 -25.62
C ASP A 244 -19.45 10.24 -26.71
N ARG A 245 -18.81 9.13 -26.34
CA ARG A 245 -18.17 8.21 -27.30
C ARG A 245 -19.17 7.50 -28.19
N ALA A 246 -20.30 7.06 -27.66
CA ALA A 246 -21.35 6.40 -28.43
C ALA A 246 -22.01 7.32 -29.46
N ARG A 247 -22.11 8.62 -29.18
CA ARG A 247 -22.58 9.62 -30.14
C ARG A 247 -21.52 9.94 -31.21
N ALA A 248 -20.25 10.02 -30.82
CA ALA A 248 -19.16 10.36 -31.74
C ALA A 248 -18.78 9.20 -32.69
N HIS A 249 -18.75 7.96 -32.18
CA HIS A 249 -18.29 6.76 -32.91
C HIS A 249 -19.28 5.60 -32.76
N PRO A 250 -20.54 5.76 -33.20
CA PRO A 250 -21.61 4.82 -32.89
C PRO A 250 -21.38 3.40 -33.43
N ASP A 251 -20.73 3.29 -34.58
CA ASP A 251 -20.56 2.02 -35.30
C ASP A 251 -19.22 1.33 -34.96
N ALA A 252 -18.38 1.96 -34.13
CA ALA A 252 -17.17 1.34 -33.60
C ALA A 252 -17.52 0.20 -32.63
N VAL A 253 -16.70 -0.85 -32.60
CA VAL A 253 -16.92 -2.00 -31.70
C VAL A 253 -16.49 -1.63 -30.28
N ALA A 254 -17.43 -1.62 -29.35
CA ALA A 254 -17.19 -1.34 -27.93
C ALA A 254 -16.74 -2.59 -27.17
N ALA A 255 -17.41 -3.72 -27.40
CA ALA A 255 -17.18 -4.93 -26.61
C ALA A 255 -17.33 -6.22 -27.42
N VAL A 256 -16.55 -7.24 -27.06
CA VAL A 256 -16.54 -8.56 -27.72
C VAL A 256 -16.57 -9.66 -26.67
N HIS A 257 -17.41 -10.68 -26.88
CA HIS A 257 -17.46 -11.90 -26.07
C HIS A 257 -17.82 -13.09 -26.95
N GLY A 258 -17.02 -14.16 -26.93
CA GLY A 258 -17.16 -15.28 -27.88
C GLY A 258 -17.20 -14.79 -29.34
N ASN A 259 -18.29 -15.12 -30.05
CA ASN A 259 -18.55 -14.70 -31.43
C ASN A 259 -19.48 -13.48 -31.53
N ARG A 260 -19.87 -12.88 -30.40
CA ARG A 260 -20.76 -11.72 -30.33
C ARG A 260 -19.93 -10.46 -30.13
N GLN A 261 -20.38 -9.37 -30.75
CA GLN A 261 -19.82 -8.05 -30.55
C GLN A 261 -20.94 -7.03 -30.44
N LEU A 262 -20.74 -5.99 -29.62
CA LEU A 262 -21.61 -4.83 -29.56
C LEU A 262 -20.85 -3.60 -30.02
N THR A 263 -21.47 -2.81 -30.89
CA THR A 263 -20.99 -1.46 -31.17
C THR A 263 -21.34 -0.54 -30.01
N TYR A 264 -20.72 0.64 -29.98
CA TYR A 264 -21.07 1.66 -28.98
C TYR A 264 -22.56 2.01 -29.03
N ARG A 265 -23.14 2.16 -30.23
CA ARG A 265 -24.58 2.42 -30.43
C ARG A 265 -25.43 1.32 -29.80
N THR A 266 -25.17 0.06 -30.13
CA THR A 266 -25.97 -1.06 -29.65
C THR A 266 -25.82 -1.25 -28.15
N LEU A 267 -24.61 -1.09 -27.60
CA LEU A 267 -24.39 -1.16 -26.16
C LEU A 267 -25.13 -0.04 -25.42
N ASN A 268 -25.07 1.20 -25.94
CA ASN A 268 -25.76 2.33 -25.33
C ASN A 268 -27.28 2.17 -25.34
N ALA A 269 -27.85 1.77 -26.49
CA ALA A 269 -29.28 1.53 -26.64
C ALA A 269 -29.79 0.47 -25.65
N ARG A 270 -29.08 -0.66 -25.52
CA ARG A 270 -29.44 -1.73 -24.58
C ARG A 270 -29.31 -1.27 -23.13
N ALA A 271 -28.25 -0.53 -22.78
CA ALA A 271 -28.09 0.02 -21.44
C ALA A 271 -29.20 1.02 -21.10
N ASN A 272 -29.64 1.84 -22.05
CA ASN A 272 -30.75 2.79 -21.88
C ASN A 272 -32.08 2.08 -21.66
N GLN A 273 -32.37 1.05 -22.44
CA GLN A 273 -33.57 0.22 -22.27
C GLN A 273 -33.63 -0.41 -20.89
N LEU A 274 -32.52 -1.01 -20.46
CA LEU A 274 -32.42 -1.64 -19.15
C LEU A 274 -32.48 -0.62 -18.01
N ALA A 275 -31.86 0.55 -18.16
CA ALA A 275 -31.94 1.64 -17.19
C ALA A 275 -33.40 2.09 -16.99
N ARG A 276 -34.17 2.22 -18.06
CA ARG A 276 -35.60 2.57 -18.00
C ARG A 276 -36.44 1.47 -17.38
N ALA A 277 -36.12 0.20 -17.64
CA ALA A 277 -36.77 -0.93 -16.98
C ALA A 277 -36.55 -0.92 -15.45
N LEU A 278 -35.35 -0.54 -14.99
CA LEU A 278 -35.03 -0.33 -13.57
C LEU A 278 -35.79 0.87 -12.98
N LEU A 279 -35.81 2.01 -13.68
CA LEU A 279 -36.53 3.22 -13.24
C LEU A 279 -38.05 2.96 -13.14
N LYS A 280 -38.63 2.21 -14.07
CA LYS A 280 -40.06 1.82 -14.04
C LYS A 280 -40.40 0.96 -12.82
N ARG A 281 -39.43 0.24 -12.27
CA ARG A 281 -39.54 -0.55 -11.03
C ARG A 281 -39.23 0.26 -9.76
N GLY A 282 -39.10 1.57 -9.91
CA GLY A 282 -38.90 2.47 -8.78
C GLY A 282 -37.47 2.46 -8.25
N LEU A 283 -36.47 2.13 -9.08
CA LEU A 283 -35.07 2.37 -8.70
C LEU A 283 -34.89 3.85 -8.37
N ALA A 284 -34.64 4.14 -7.11
CA ALA A 284 -34.32 5.47 -6.65
C ALA A 284 -32.81 5.70 -6.69
N ARG A 285 -32.43 6.97 -6.61
CA ARG A 285 -31.04 7.41 -6.53
C ARG A 285 -30.26 6.69 -5.43
N GLU A 286 -29.05 6.24 -5.73
CA GLU A 286 -28.16 5.44 -4.88
C GLU A 286 -28.76 4.11 -4.37
N SER A 287 -29.94 3.69 -4.87
CA SER A 287 -30.48 2.38 -4.52
C SER A 287 -29.59 1.28 -5.10
N VAL A 288 -29.32 0.27 -4.29
CA VAL A 288 -28.42 -0.83 -4.65
C VAL A 288 -29.14 -1.81 -5.57
N VAL A 289 -28.48 -2.15 -6.67
CA VAL A 289 -28.89 -3.19 -7.61
C VAL A 289 -27.86 -4.31 -7.58
N GLY A 290 -28.31 -5.48 -7.14
CA GLY A 290 -27.52 -6.70 -7.17
C GLY A 290 -27.38 -7.20 -8.61
N VAL A 291 -26.20 -7.71 -8.97
CA VAL A 291 -25.95 -8.28 -10.29
C VAL A 291 -25.31 -9.65 -10.14
N ALA A 292 -26.01 -10.66 -10.64
CA ALA A 292 -25.62 -12.05 -10.66
C ALA A 292 -25.60 -12.53 -12.10
N THR A 293 -24.45 -12.43 -12.77
CA THR A 293 -24.30 -12.85 -14.17
C THR A 293 -23.00 -13.61 -14.31
N GLU A 294 -22.75 -14.27 -15.43
CA GLU A 294 -21.40 -14.60 -15.82
C GLU A 294 -20.73 -13.40 -16.52
N ARG A 295 -19.43 -13.53 -16.80
CA ARG A 295 -18.68 -12.54 -17.58
C ARG A 295 -19.18 -12.55 -19.03
N ASN A 296 -20.07 -11.63 -19.37
CA ASN A 296 -20.64 -11.52 -20.71
C ASN A 296 -21.05 -10.07 -21.07
N LEU A 297 -21.60 -9.89 -22.28
CA LEU A 297 -22.01 -8.57 -22.79
C LEU A 297 -23.23 -8.01 -22.04
N ASP A 298 -24.04 -8.88 -21.45
CA ASP A 298 -25.24 -8.49 -20.71
C ASP A 298 -24.86 -7.98 -19.31
N TRP A 299 -23.81 -8.53 -18.70
CA TRP A 299 -23.15 -7.96 -17.52
C TRP A 299 -22.67 -6.51 -17.76
N MET A 300 -21.94 -6.28 -18.86
CA MET A 300 -21.51 -4.91 -19.23
C MET A 300 -22.69 -3.97 -19.42
N THR A 301 -23.75 -4.46 -20.07
CA THR A 301 -25.00 -3.72 -20.28
C THR A 301 -25.65 -3.36 -18.94
N ALA A 302 -25.69 -4.30 -17.99
CA ALA A 302 -26.25 -4.11 -16.66
C ALA A 302 -25.50 -3.05 -15.85
N VAL A 303 -24.16 -3.08 -15.84
CA VAL A 303 -23.34 -2.08 -15.14
C VAL A 303 -23.62 -0.68 -15.67
N LEU A 304 -23.60 -0.49 -17.00
CA LEU A 304 -23.90 0.81 -17.62
C LEU A 304 -25.34 1.26 -17.34
N ALA A 305 -26.31 0.34 -17.39
CA ALA A 305 -27.71 0.63 -17.10
C ALA A 305 -27.93 1.13 -15.67
N ILE A 306 -27.28 0.48 -14.69
CA ILE A 306 -27.36 0.89 -13.28
C ILE A 306 -26.80 2.31 -13.10
N PHE A 307 -25.64 2.60 -13.68
CA PHE A 307 -25.04 3.93 -13.61
C PHE A 307 -25.88 5.00 -14.29
N LYS A 308 -26.47 4.69 -15.46
CA LYS A 308 -27.40 5.58 -16.17
C LYS A 308 -28.70 5.83 -15.40
N ALA A 309 -29.15 4.87 -14.62
CA ALA A 309 -30.34 5.01 -13.79
C ALA A 309 -30.04 5.66 -12.42
N GLY A 310 -28.78 5.97 -12.11
CA GLY A 310 -28.35 6.57 -10.84
C GLY A 310 -28.37 5.62 -9.64
N GLY A 311 -28.33 4.30 -9.90
CA GLY A 311 -28.22 3.27 -8.86
C GLY A 311 -26.78 2.90 -8.53
N ALA A 312 -26.61 2.12 -7.46
CA ALA A 312 -25.32 1.59 -7.03
C ALA A 312 -25.18 0.11 -7.40
N TYR A 313 -24.06 -0.26 -8.02
CA TYR A 313 -23.76 -1.60 -8.51
C TYR A 313 -23.23 -2.51 -7.39
N LEU A 314 -23.85 -3.68 -7.19
CA LEU A 314 -23.39 -4.72 -6.26
C LEU A 314 -23.19 -6.06 -7.00
N PRO A 315 -21.95 -6.42 -7.37
CA PRO A 315 -21.67 -7.74 -7.94
C PRO A 315 -21.60 -8.85 -6.90
N PHE A 316 -22.01 -10.04 -7.33
CA PHE A 316 -21.68 -11.30 -6.66
C PHE A 316 -21.70 -12.46 -7.66
N GLU A 317 -21.09 -13.57 -7.28
CA GLU A 317 -21.11 -14.77 -8.12
C GLU A 317 -22.40 -15.56 -7.88
N PRO A 318 -23.08 -16.03 -8.92
CA PRO A 318 -24.32 -16.82 -8.77
C PRO A 318 -24.10 -18.14 -8.03
N HIS A 319 -22.86 -18.66 -8.03
CA HIS A 319 -22.48 -19.91 -7.39
C HIS A 319 -22.10 -19.76 -5.90
N PHE A 320 -22.12 -18.55 -5.35
CA PHE A 320 -21.90 -18.38 -3.90
C PHE A 320 -22.98 -19.12 -3.10
N PRO A 321 -22.66 -19.57 -1.87
CA PRO A 321 -23.66 -20.18 -1.00
C PRO A 321 -24.87 -19.25 -0.83
N ALA A 322 -26.09 -19.81 -0.87
CA ALA A 322 -27.33 -19.04 -0.79
C ALA A 322 -27.39 -18.09 0.43
N GLU A 323 -26.94 -18.56 1.59
CA GLU A 323 -26.87 -17.74 2.80
C GLU A 323 -25.94 -16.52 2.64
N ARG A 324 -24.79 -16.71 1.96
CA ARG A 324 -23.86 -15.61 1.69
C ARG A 324 -24.51 -14.55 0.78
N ILE A 325 -25.19 -14.98 -0.28
CA ILE A 325 -25.92 -14.09 -1.19
C ILE A 325 -27.01 -13.34 -0.41
N ALA A 326 -27.83 -14.05 0.36
CA ALA A 326 -28.93 -13.47 1.12
C ALA A 326 -28.44 -12.40 2.12
N ARG A 327 -27.35 -12.68 2.83
CA ARG A 327 -26.73 -11.73 3.77
C ARG A 327 -26.18 -10.50 3.05
N MET A 328 -25.51 -10.66 1.90
CA MET A 328 -24.99 -9.53 1.12
C MET A 328 -26.13 -8.61 0.64
N LEU A 329 -27.18 -9.20 0.05
CA LEU A 329 -28.34 -8.45 -0.46
C LEU A 329 -29.08 -7.74 0.68
N SER A 330 -29.34 -8.44 1.79
CA SER A 330 -30.01 -7.89 2.97
C SER A 330 -29.21 -6.73 3.59
N ARG A 331 -27.91 -6.93 3.82
CA ARG A 331 -27.03 -5.90 4.39
C ARG A 331 -26.91 -4.66 3.51
N ALA A 332 -26.93 -4.84 2.19
CA ALA A 332 -26.91 -3.74 1.23
C ALA A 332 -28.29 -3.08 1.00
N GLY A 333 -29.36 -3.58 1.62
CA GLY A 333 -30.72 -3.07 1.39
C GLY A 333 -31.18 -3.22 -0.06
N CYS A 334 -30.66 -4.24 -0.76
CA CYS A 334 -30.90 -4.45 -2.18
C CYS A 334 -32.36 -4.85 -2.44
N ARG A 335 -33.02 -4.19 -3.40
CA ARG A 335 -34.42 -4.47 -3.79
C ARG A 335 -34.59 -5.01 -5.20
N LEU A 336 -33.58 -4.81 -6.05
CA LEU A 336 -33.59 -5.27 -7.43
C LEU A 336 -32.34 -6.12 -7.67
N VAL A 337 -32.51 -7.28 -8.29
CA VAL A 337 -31.42 -8.15 -8.73
C VAL A 337 -31.51 -8.37 -10.24
N LEU A 338 -30.47 -8.01 -10.98
CA LEU A 338 -30.31 -8.36 -12.38
C LEU A 338 -29.59 -9.71 -12.49
N THR A 339 -30.15 -10.62 -13.29
CA THR A 339 -29.54 -11.92 -13.57
C THR A 339 -29.81 -12.36 -15.02
N GLU A 340 -29.18 -13.45 -15.44
CA GLU A 340 -29.44 -14.12 -16.70
C GLU A 340 -30.18 -15.44 -16.53
N ARG A 341 -30.60 -16.04 -17.64
CA ARG A 341 -31.19 -17.38 -17.60
C ARG A 341 -30.10 -18.43 -17.36
N GLY A 342 -30.38 -19.38 -16.46
CA GLY A 342 -29.64 -20.64 -16.42
C GLY A 342 -28.52 -20.77 -15.38
N SER A 343 -28.37 -19.84 -14.42
CA SER A 343 -27.35 -19.98 -13.35
C SER A 343 -27.87 -19.49 -12.00
N ASN A 344 -28.96 -20.08 -11.49
CA ASN A 344 -29.69 -19.46 -10.37
C ASN A 344 -30.03 -20.37 -9.19
N ALA A 345 -29.73 -21.68 -9.15
CA ALA A 345 -30.25 -22.52 -8.05
C ALA A 345 -29.87 -22.03 -6.62
N MET A 346 -28.65 -21.50 -6.44
CA MET A 346 -28.25 -20.86 -5.18
C MET A 346 -28.84 -19.46 -5.00
N LEU A 347 -28.94 -18.69 -6.09
CA LEU A 347 -29.58 -17.37 -6.09
C LEU A 347 -31.07 -17.46 -5.77
N ASP A 348 -31.81 -18.35 -6.42
CA ASP A 348 -33.23 -18.64 -6.19
C ASP A 348 -33.46 -18.98 -4.71
N ARG A 349 -32.67 -19.90 -4.15
CA ARG A 349 -32.70 -20.23 -2.72
C ARG A 349 -32.42 -19.02 -1.81
N ALA A 350 -31.49 -18.16 -2.21
CA ALA A 350 -31.19 -16.95 -1.45
C ALA A 350 -32.37 -15.98 -1.49
N LEU A 351 -32.97 -15.77 -2.67
CA LEU A 351 -34.10 -14.88 -2.90
C LEU A 351 -35.37 -15.38 -2.21
N GLU A 352 -35.61 -16.70 -2.16
CA GLU A 352 -36.72 -17.31 -1.40
C GLU A 352 -36.66 -16.96 0.09
N SER A 353 -35.45 -16.74 0.63
CA SER A 353 -35.25 -16.35 2.03
C SER A 353 -35.40 -14.85 2.28
N LEU A 354 -35.52 -14.03 1.23
CA LEU A 354 -35.62 -12.58 1.30
C LEU A 354 -37.01 -12.10 0.89
N SER A 355 -37.54 -11.11 1.62
CA SER A 355 -38.79 -10.45 1.24
C SER A 355 -38.49 -9.13 0.51
N GLY A 356 -39.25 -8.85 -0.56
CA GLY A 356 -39.17 -7.55 -1.25
C GLY A 356 -37.99 -7.37 -2.20
N VAL A 357 -37.32 -8.45 -2.63
CA VAL A 357 -36.31 -8.42 -3.69
C VAL A 357 -36.94 -8.89 -5.00
N GLU A 358 -37.06 -7.99 -5.97
CA GLU A 358 -37.51 -8.34 -7.33
C GLU A 358 -36.32 -8.77 -8.18
N THR A 359 -36.46 -9.90 -8.87
CA THR A 359 -35.44 -10.41 -9.79
C THR A 359 -35.84 -10.14 -11.23
N LEU A 360 -34.87 -9.69 -12.01
CA LEU A 360 -35.01 -9.20 -13.36
C LEU A 360 -34.06 -9.98 -14.27
N LEU A 361 -34.63 -10.74 -15.19
CA LEU A 361 -33.85 -11.32 -16.28
C LEU A 361 -33.48 -10.21 -17.27
N ILE A 362 -32.19 -10.05 -17.55
CA ILE A 362 -31.70 -8.97 -18.42
C ILE A 362 -32.32 -9.05 -19.81
N ASP A 363 -32.45 -10.24 -20.39
CA ASP A 363 -33.06 -10.44 -21.71
C ASP A 363 -34.56 -10.09 -21.72
N ALA A 364 -35.29 -10.44 -20.66
CA ALA A 364 -36.71 -10.12 -20.52
C ALA A 364 -36.93 -8.61 -20.33
N ALA A 365 -36.09 -7.96 -19.52
CA ALA A 365 -36.15 -6.51 -19.31
C ALA A 365 -35.86 -5.73 -20.60
N LEU A 366 -34.91 -6.21 -21.42
CA LEU A 366 -34.64 -5.65 -22.75
C LEU A 366 -35.81 -5.87 -23.72
N ALA A 367 -36.49 -7.01 -23.64
CA ALA A 367 -37.66 -7.32 -24.46
C ALA A 367 -38.90 -6.46 -24.15
N GLU A 368 -38.91 -5.70 -23.05
CA GLU A 368 -39.98 -4.74 -22.73
C GLU A 368 -40.05 -3.58 -23.74
N GLY A 369 -39.01 -3.36 -24.55
CA GLY A 369 -39.04 -2.40 -25.65
C GLY A 369 -39.07 -0.94 -25.22
N HIS A 370 -38.43 -0.60 -24.09
CA HIS A 370 -38.27 0.78 -23.64
C HIS A 370 -37.52 1.64 -24.66
N SER A 371 -37.58 2.96 -24.49
CA SER A 371 -36.84 3.90 -25.36
C SER A 371 -35.32 3.67 -25.28
N GLU A 372 -34.68 3.70 -26.45
CA GLU A 372 -33.21 3.59 -26.59
C GLU A 372 -32.48 4.91 -26.31
N THR A 373 -33.19 6.01 -26.08
CA THR A 373 -32.59 7.31 -25.76
C THR A 373 -32.03 7.34 -24.34
N ASP A 374 -30.94 8.07 -24.14
CA ASP A 374 -30.30 8.21 -22.82
C ASP A 374 -31.33 8.71 -21.78
N PRO A 375 -31.41 8.09 -20.59
CA PRO A 375 -32.31 8.54 -19.55
C PRO A 375 -31.87 9.90 -19.00
N ASP A 376 -32.82 10.80 -18.80
CA ASP A 376 -32.58 12.11 -18.21
C ASP A 376 -32.52 12.00 -16.68
N VAL A 377 -31.43 11.40 -16.18
CA VAL A 377 -31.17 11.19 -14.75
C VAL A 377 -29.90 11.92 -14.38
N ASN A 378 -30.01 12.83 -13.42
CA ASN A 378 -28.85 13.56 -12.90
C ASN A 378 -28.10 12.74 -11.84
N VAL A 379 -26.88 12.33 -12.16
CA VAL A 379 -26.00 11.54 -11.28
C VAL A 379 -24.86 12.43 -10.76
N TRP A 380 -24.75 12.53 -9.44
CA TRP A 380 -23.79 13.42 -8.78
C TRP A 380 -22.44 12.77 -8.55
N PRO A 381 -21.35 13.56 -8.48
CA PRO A 381 -19.99 13.06 -8.26
C PRO A 381 -19.84 12.18 -7.01
N GLN A 382 -20.42 12.59 -5.89
CA GLN A 382 -20.32 11.89 -4.61
C GLN A 382 -21.39 10.82 -4.42
N GLN A 383 -22.20 10.50 -5.45
CA GLN A 383 -23.14 9.39 -5.33
C GLN A 383 -22.42 8.05 -5.32
N LEU A 384 -22.98 7.12 -4.56
CA LEU A 384 -22.51 5.75 -4.49
C LEU A 384 -22.54 5.11 -5.89
N SER A 385 -21.38 4.70 -6.40
CA SER A 385 -21.28 3.99 -7.67
C SER A 385 -21.38 2.49 -7.47
N TYR A 386 -20.68 1.93 -6.48
CA TYR A 386 -20.66 0.50 -6.28
C TYR A 386 -20.40 0.09 -4.83
N ILE A 387 -20.72 -1.16 -4.54
CA ILE A 387 -20.39 -1.85 -3.30
C ILE A 387 -19.69 -3.16 -3.65
N PHE A 388 -18.46 -3.35 -3.19
CA PHE A 388 -17.76 -4.64 -3.28
C PHE A 388 -17.62 -5.25 -1.89
N PHE A 389 -17.99 -6.52 -1.77
CA PHE A 389 -17.81 -7.27 -0.53
C PHE A 389 -16.45 -7.97 -0.49
N THR A 390 -15.60 -7.58 0.45
CA THR A 390 -14.29 -8.22 0.67
C THR A 390 -14.36 -9.24 1.81
N SER A 391 -13.45 -10.23 1.81
CA SER A 391 -13.32 -11.19 2.92
C SER A 391 -12.87 -10.44 4.18
N GLY A 392 -13.76 -10.28 5.15
CA GLY A 392 -13.42 -9.69 6.44
C GLY A 392 -12.53 -10.63 7.25
N SER A 393 -11.61 -10.08 8.05
CA SER A 393 -10.78 -10.84 9.00
C SER A 393 -11.62 -11.63 10.02
N THR A 394 -12.86 -11.22 10.25
CA THR A 394 -13.84 -11.88 11.13
C THR A 394 -14.66 -12.97 10.42
N GLY A 395 -14.36 -13.29 9.16
CA GLY A 395 -15.11 -14.26 8.33
C GLY A 395 -16.38 -13.71 7.69
N GLU A 396 -16.97 -12.64 8.26
CA GLU A 396 -18.12 -11.96 7.68
C GLU A 396 -17.71 -10.98 6.56
N PRO A 397 -18.30 -11.06 5.35
CA PRO A 397 -18.01 -10.14 4.26
C PRO A 397 -18.35 -8.69 4.62
N LYS A 398 -17.45 -7.76 4.32
CA LYS A 398 -17.63 -6.31 4.53
C LYS A 398 -17.82 -5.61 3.18
N GLY A 399 -18.92 -4.87 3.02
CA GLY A 399 -19.23 -4.18 1.76
C GLY A 399 -18.65 -2.77 1.74
N ALA A 400 -17.53 -2.58 1.05
CA ALA A 400 -16.91 -1.26 0.87
C ALA A 400 -17.70 -0.42 -0.14
N MET A 401 -18.06 0.79 0.26
CA MET A 401 -18.88 1.73 -0.51
C MET A 401 -18.00 2.76 -1.22
N CYS A 402 -18.00 2.79 -2.56
CA CYS A 402 -17.21 3.74 -3.34
C CYS A 402 -18.11 4.66 -4.18
N GLU A 403 -17.66 5.90 -4.35
CA GLU A 403 -18.39 6.96 -5.05
C GLU A 403 -17.93 7.12 -6.50
N HIS A 404 -18.77 7.73 -7.33
CA HIS A 404 -18.49 7.92 -8.75
C HIS A 404 -17.19 8.68 -9.02
N ASP A 405 -16.85 9.68 -8.21
CA ASP A 405 -15.62 10.46 -8.36
C ASP A 405 -14.35 9.65 -8.09
N GLY A 406 -14.34 8.82 -7.04
CA GLY A 406 -13.23 7.91 -6.74
C GLY A 406 -13.03 6.89 -7.86
N MET A 407 -14.13 6.28 -8.31
CA MET A 407 -14.12 5.38 -9.46
C MET A 407 -13.58 6.06 -10.73
N LEU A 408 -14.10 7.25 -11.07
CA LEU A 408 -13.71 7.96 -12.29
C LEU A 408 -12.25 8.41 -12.25
N ASN A 409 -11.77 8.85 -11.07
CA ASN A 409 -10.36 9.16 -10.86
C ASN A 409 -9.46 7.96 -11.14
N HIS A 410 -9.82 6.79 -10.60
CA HIS A 410 -9.09 5.55 -10.84
C HIS A 410 -9.11 5.13 -12.32
N LEU A 411 -10.28 5.19 -12.99
CA LEU A 411 -10.39 4.90 -14.42
C LEU A 411 -9.45 5.77 -15.26
N PHE A 412 -9.38 7.07 -14.95
CA PHE A 412 -8.46 7.98 -15.64
C PHE A 412 -6.99 7.72 -15.32
N ALA A 413 -6.66 7.36 -14.07
CA ALA A 413 -5.29 6.96 -13.73
C ALA A 413 -4.84 5.76 -14.56
N LYS A 414 -5.69 4.73 -14.70
CA LYS A 414 -5.43 3.58 -15.57
C LYS A 414 -5.27 3.95 -17.04
N ILE A 415 -6.17 4.77 -17.56
CA ILE A 415 -6.14 5.23 -18.96
C ILE A 415 -4.82 5.94 -19.26
N ASP A 416 -4.42 6.87 -18.41
CA ASP A 416 -3.23 7.70 -18.64
C ASP A 416 -1.93 6.90 -18.48
N ASP A 417 -1.79 6.15 -17.39
CA ASP A 417 -0.53 5.47 -17.05
C ASP A 417 -0.25 4.26 -17.97
N LEU A 418 -1.30 3.57 -18.41
CA LEU A 418 -1.20 2.51 -19.43
C LEU A 418 -1.22 3.08 -20.86
N GLY A 419 -1.61 4.34 -21.03
CA GLY A 419 -1.71 5.02 -22.33
C GLY A 419 -2.78 4.39 -23.24
N ILE A 420 -3.93 4.08 -22.66
CA ILE A 420 -5.10 3.49 -23.34
C ILE A 420 -5.71 4.54 -24.27
N ALA A 421 -5.94 4.19 -25.52
CA ALA A 421 -6.57 5.05 -26.52
C ALA A 421 -7.55 4.26 -27.40
N GLU A 422 -8.17 4.93 -28.38
CA GLU A 422 -9.14 4.34 -29.32
C GLU A 422 -8.63 3.07 -30.04
N ARG A 423 -7.32 2.99 -30.31
CA ARG A 423 -6.68 1.84 -30.96
C ARG A 423 -6.58 0.57 -30.08
N ASP A 424 -6.77 0.73 -28.77
CA ASP A 424 -6.40 -0.28 -27.79
C ASP A 424 -7.53 -1.26 -27.52
N VAL A 425 -7.13 -2.52 -27.26
CA VAL A 425 -8.03 -3.60 -26.86
C VAL A 425 -7.64 -4.03 -25.45
N LEU A 426 -8.53 -3.77 -24.50
CA LEU A 426 -8.37 -4.12 -23.10
C LEU A 426 -9.00 -5.49 -22.84
N ALA A 427 -8.27 -6.40 -22.19
CA ALA A 427 -8.84 -7.67 -21.76
C ALA A 427 -9.55 -7.53 -20.41
N GLN A 428 -10.79 -8.04 -20.33
CA GLN A 428 -11.51 -8.22 -19.07
C GLN A 428 -11.35 -9.68 -18.63
N THR A 429 -10.60 -9.87 -17.55
CA THR A 429 -10.14 -11.17 -17.03
C THR A 429 -10.48 -11.36 -15.55
N ALA A 430 -10.66 -10.27 -14.79
CA ALA A 430 -10.95 -10.36 -13.37
C ALA A 430 -12.38 -10.87 -13.12
N PRO A 431 -12.62 -11.68 -12.08
CA PRO A 431 -13.97 -12.06 -11.68
C PRO A 431 -14.78 -10.82 -11.28
N GLN A 432 -16.07 -10.81 -11.59
CA GLN A 432 -16.93 -9.63 -11.42
C GLN A 432 -17.08 -9.17 -9.97
N CYS A 433 -16.79 -10.04 -9.00
CA CYS A 433 -16.86 -9.75 -7.57
C CYS A 433 -15.58 -9.09 -7.01
N PHE A 434 -14.60 -8.77 -7.87
CA PHE A 434 -13.45 -7.93 -7.55
C PHE A 434 -13.56 -6.58 -8.28
N ASP A 435 -13.19 -5.51 -7.60
CA ASP A 435 -13.13 -4.13 -8.12
C ASP A 435 -12.27 -3.98 -9.38
N ILE A 436 -11.18 -4.75 -9.48
CA ILE A 436 -10.35 -4.89 -10.68
C ILE A 436 -11.20 -5.10 -11.95
N SER A 437 -12.29 -5.85 -11.85
CA SER A 437 -13.15 -6.16 -12.98
C SER A 437 -13.80 -4.93 -13.60
N LEU A 438 -14.08 -3.90 -12.79
CA LEU A 438 -14.83 -2.73 -13.21
C LEU A 438 -14.01 -1.80 -14.10
N TRP A 439 -12.74 -1.58 -13.78
CA TRP A 439 -11.88 -0.77 -14.64
C TRP A 439 -11.56 -1.50 -15.95
N GLN A 440 -11.32 -2.81 -15.88
CA GLN A 440 -11.11 -3.64 -17.08
C GLN A 440 -12.34 -3.62 -18.01
N LEU A 441 -13.53 -3.50 -17.42
CA LEU A 441 -14.80 -3.43 -18.16
C LEU A 441 -14.98 -2.08 -18.87
N LEU A 442 -14.69 -0.97 -18.18
CA LEU A 442 -15.15 0.37 -18.58
C LEU A 442 -14.06 1.29 -19.15
N ALA A 443 -12.79 1.13 -18.77
CA ALA A 443 -11.76 2.14 -19.06
C ALA A 443 -11.57 2.40 -20.57
N ALA A 444 -11.52 1.33 -21.38
CA ALA A 444 -11.38 1.46 -22.83
C ALA A 444 -12.57 2.20 -23.47
N LEU A 445 -13.77 2.03 -22.90
CA LEU A 445 -15.00 2.63 -23.42
C LEU A 445 -15.00 4.17 -23.33
N LEU A 446 -14.27 4.74 -22.37
CA LEU A 446 -14.21 6.19 -22.17
C LEU A 446 -13.35 6.91 -23.23
N VAL A 447 -12.49 6.17 -23.91
CA VAL A 447 -11.52 6.71 -24.89
C VAL A 447 -11.73 6.17 -26.31
N GLY A 448 -12.85 5.48 -26.57
CA GLY A 448 -13.17 4.92 -27.88
C GLY A 448 -12.54 3.55 -28.16
N GLY A 449 -11.81 2.97 -27.19
CA GLY A 449 -11.21 1.65 -27.31
C GLY A 449 -12.23 0.52 -27.22
N ARG A 450 -11.73 -0.72 -27.17
CA ARG A 450 -12.55 -1.93 -27.11
C ARG A 450 -12.22 -2.81 -25.91
N THR A 451 -13.24 -3.38 -25.28
CA THR A 451 -13.08 -4.39 -24.23
C THR A 451 -13.33 -5.80 -24.78
N LEU A 452 -12.39 -6.72 -24.59
CA LEU A 452 -12.53 -8.15 -24.88
C LEU A 452 -12.80 -8.90 -23.58
N LEU A 453 -14.00 -9.46 -23.44
CA LEU A 453 -14.36 -10.29 -22.29
C LEU A 453 -13.85 -11.70 -22.53
N VAL A 454 -13.00 -12.20 -21.61
CA VAL A 454 -12.35 -13.51 -21.73
C VAL A 454 -13.02 -14.52 -20.83
N GLU A 455 -13.50 -15.63 -21.37
CA GLU A 455 -14.25 -16.66 -20.63
C GLU A 455 -13.42 -17.29 -19.50
N GLN A 456 -14.05 -17.60 -18.35
CA GLN A 456 -13.33 -18.12 -17.17
C GLN A 456 -12.54 -19.41 -17.47
N GLU A 457 -13.16 -20.35 -18.16
CA GLU A 457 -12.55 -21.59 -18.65
C GLU A 457 -11.34 -21.38 -19.58
N VAL A 458 -11.30 -20.24 -20.30
CA VAL A 458 -10.17 -19.88 -21.16
C VAL A 458 -9.03 -19.33 -20.30
N ILE A 459 -9.33 -18.57 -19.25
CA ILE A 459 -8.32 -18.06 -18.30
C ILE A 459 -7.66 -19.22 -17.55
N LEU A 460 -8.41 -20.27 -17.17
CA LEU A 460 -7.83 -21.41 -16.45
C LEU A 460 -6.86 -22.26 -17.28
N ASP A 461 -6.79 -22.05 -18.60
CA ASP A 461 -5.87 -22.73 -19.52
C ASP A 461 -4.91 -21.72 -20.16
N ALA A 462 -3.64 -21.74 -19.76
CA ALA A 462 -2.63 -20.77 -20.22
C ALA A 462 -2.49 -20.73 -21.76
N LYS A 463 -2.57 -21.88 -22.44
CA LYS A 463 -2.48 -21.95 -23.90
C LYS A 463 -3.68 -21.26 -24.53
N ARG A 464 -4.90 -21.65 -24.12
CA ARG A 464 -6.14 -21.08 -24.66
C ARG A 464 -6.20 -19.58 -24.37
N PHE A 465 -5.77 -19.16 -23.18
CA PHE A 465 -5.68 -17.76 -22.80
C PHE A 465 -4.76 -16.98 -23.74
N ILE A 466 -3.51 -17.41 -23.92
CA ILE A 466 -2.55 -16.74 -24.80
C ILE A 466 -3.07 -16.70 -26.25
N ASP A 467 -3.62 -17.81 -26.76
CA ASP A 467 -4.22 -17.85 -28.10
C ASP A 467 -5.37 -16.84 -28.23
N LYS A 468 -6.21 -16.70 -27.18
CA LYS A 468 -7.30 -15.70 -27.13
C LYS A 468 -6.77 -14.27 -27.10
N ILE A 469 -5.76 -13.96 -26.29
CA ILE A 469 -5.12 -12.64 -26.19
C ILE A 469 -4.53 -12.24 -27.55
N VAL A 470 -3.81 -13.14 -28.22
CA VAL A 470 -3.24 -12.89 -29.55
C VAL A 470 -4.32 -12.70 -30.60
N LYS A 471 -5.29 -13.62 -30.71
CA LYS A 471 -6.40 -13.53 -31.70
C LYS A 471 -7.27 -12.29 -31.46
N GLY A 472 -7.49 -11.95 -30.19
CA GLY A 472 -8.22 -10.75 -29.76
C GLY A 472 -7.46 -9.44 -29.96
N ARG A 473 -6.18 -9.50 -30.34
CA ARG A 473 -5.28 -8.36 -30.51
C ARG A 473 -5.21 -7.47 -29.27
N VAL A 474 -5.22 -8.10 -28.09
CA VAL A 474 -5.17 -7.41 -26.80
C VAL A 474 -3.88 -6.60 -26.71
N SER A 475 -4.02 -5.31 -26.38
CA SER A 475 -2.88 -4.40 -26.21
C SER A 475 -2.59 -4.04 -24.76
N VAL A 476 -3.59 -4.18 -23.88
CA VAL A 476 -3.48 -3.95 -22.44
C VAL A 476 -4.10 -5.12 -21.69
N LEU A 477 -3.33 -5.68 -20.76
CA LEU A 477 -3.74 -6.81 -19.92
C LEU A 477 -3.44 -6.49 -18.46
N GLN A 478 -4.31 -6.90 -17.55
CA GLN A 478 -3.97 -7.02 -16.13
C GLN A 478 -4.29 -8.40 -15.60
N VAL A 479 -3.39 -8.91 -14.76
CA VAL A 479 -3.49 -10.21 -14.08
C VAL A 479 -2.87 -10.09 -12.69
N VAL A 480 -3.12 -11.04 -11.80
CA VAL A 480 -2.37 -11.12 -10.52
C VAL A 480 -0.97 -11.70 -10.75
N PRO A 481 0.04 -11.38 -9.92
CA PRO A 481 1.40 -11.92 -10.03
C PRO A 481 1.47 -13.46 -10.12
N SER A 482 0.70 -14.18 -9.30
CA SER A 482 0.63 -15.65 -9.34
C SER A 482 0.19 -16.21 -10.69
N TYR A 483 -0.77 -15.56 -11.35
CA TYR A 483 -1.23 -15.97 -12.67
C TYR A 483 -0.24 -15.54 -13.77
N LEU A 484 0.44 -14.39 -13.62
CA LEU A 484 1.54 -14.00 -14.51
C LEU A 484 2.66 -15.05 -14.50
N GLU A 485 2.97 -15.62 -13.33
CA GLU A 485 3.95 -16.71 -13.21
C GLU A 485 3.55 -17.97 -13.97
N VAL A 486 2.27 -18.34 -13.95
CA VAL A 486 1.73 -19.45 -14.76
C VAL A 486 1.90 -19.17 -16.25
N LEU A 487 1.55 -17.96 -16.70
CA LEU A 487 1.68 -17.56 -18.10
C LEU A 487 3.15 -17.54 -18.56
N LEU A 488 4.05 -17.03 -17.73
CA LEU A 488 5.49 -16.99 -18.02
C LEU A 488 6.09 -18.40 -18.14
N SER A 489 5.75 -19.28 -17.20
CA SER A 489 6.22 -20.69 -17.23
C SER A 489 5.78 -21.40 -18.51
N TYR A 490 4.56 -21.12 -18.98
CA TYR A 490 4.09 -21.63 -20.26
C TYR A 490 4.86 -21.04 -21.45
N LEU A 491 5.06 -19.71 -21.48
CA LEU A 491 5.75 -19.00 -22.57
C LEU A 491 7.24 -19.36 -22.68
N GLU A 492 7.90 -19.72 -21.56
CA GLU A 492 9.28 -20.22 -21.54
C GLU A 492 9.39 -21.56 -22.28
N GLN A 493 8.40 -22.44 -22.11
CA GLN A 493 8.35 -23.76 -22.77
C GLN A 493 7.81 -23.68 -24.20
N HIS A 494 6.92 -22.72 -24.47
CA HIS A 494 6.25 -22.54 -25.76
C HIS A 494 6.42 -21.08 -26.20
N PRO A 495 7.58 -20.68 -26.75
CA PRO A 495 7.81 -19.31 -27.18
C PRO A 495 6.75 -18.84 -28.16
N ARG A 496 6.09 -17.72 -27.83
CA ARG A 496 5.08 -17.07 -28.66
C ARG A 496 5.30 -15.58 -28.70
N GLU A 497 5.09 -14.99 -29.87
CA GLU A 497 5.03 -13.55 -30.03
C GLU A 497 3.70 -12.99 -29.53
N LEU A 498 3.76 -11.79 -28.94
CA LEU A 498 2.60 -11.04 -28.44
C LEU A 498 2.53 -9.68 -29.17
N PRO A 499 2.34 -9.66 -30.50
CA PRO A 499 2.66 -8.51 -31.35
C PRO A 499 1.82 -7.26 -31.08
N HIS A 500 0.68 -7.41 -30.40
CA HIS A 500 -0.21 -6.30 -30.06
C HIS A 500 -0.09 -5.86 -28.59
N LEU A 501 0.43 -6.73 -27.71
CA LEU A 501 0.49 -6.47 -26.29
C LEU A 501 1.57 -5.44 -25.99
N ARG A 502 1.17 -4.31 -25.43
CA ARG A 502 2.04 -3.16 -25.14
C ARG A 502 2.29 -2.96 -23.65
N ARG A 503 1.29 -3.26 -22.83
CA ARG A 503 1.33 -3.07 -21.37
C ARG A 503 0.73 -4.27 -20.67
N VAL A 504 1.42 -4.69 -19.61
CA VAL A 504 0.86 -5.60 -18.62
C VAL A 504 0.85 -4.90 -17.27
N SER A 505 -0.28 -4.91 -16.59
CA SER A 505 -0.37 -4.51 -15.19
C SER A 505 -0.50 -5.75 -14.31
N VAL A 506 0.04 -5.67 -13.11
CA VAL A 506 -0.23 -6.63 -12.03
C VAL A 506 -0.67 -5.89 -10.78
N THR A 507 -1.58 -6.47 -10.02
CA THR A 507 -2.08 -5.96 -8.74
C THR A 507 -2.58 -7.11 -7.87
N GLY A 508 -2.92 -6.83 -6.61
CA GLY A 508 -3.54 -7.78 -5.67
C GLY A 508 -2.57 -8.72 -4.93
N GLU A 509 -1.31 -8.82 -5.36
CA GLU A 509 -0.27 -9.58 -4.65
C GLU A 509 1.09 -8.87 -4.75
N VAL A 510 2.05 -9.29 -3.93
CA VAL A 510 3.43 -8.78 -4.01
C VAL A 510 4.08 -9.21 -5.33
N LEU A 511 4.47 -8.23 -6.15
CA LEU A 511 5.28 -8.47 -7.34
C LEU A 511 6.74 -8.74 -6.95
N LYS A 512 7.17 -9.99 -7.12
CA LYS A 512 8.55 -10.43 -6.83
C LYS A 512 9.52 -10.01 -7.93
N LYS A 513 10.76 -9.65 -7.55
CA LYS A 513 11.80 -9.20 -8.49
C LYS A 513 12.18 -10.28 -9.50
N GLU A 514 12.18 -11.54 -9.08
CA GLU A 514 12.46 -12.71 -9.94
C GLU A 514 11.43 -12.81 -11.06
N LEU A 515 10.16 -12.52 -10.78
CA LEU A 515 9.10 -12.52 -11.79
C LEU A 515 9.30 -11.40 -12.81
N VAL A 516 9.74 -10.22 -12.37
CA VAL A 516 10.09 -9.09 -13.24
C VAL A 516 11.29 -9.41 -14.12
N GLN A 517 12.31 -10.10 -13.57
CA GLN A 517 13.48 -10.57 -14.33
C GLN A 517 13.07 -11.54 -15.45
N ARG A 518 12.25 -12.54 -15.13
CA ARG A 518 11.70 -13.48 -16.12
C ARG A 518 10.89 -12.76 -17.19
N TRP A 519 10.02 -11.82 -16.78
CA TRP A 519 9.21 -11.03 -17.71
C TRP A 519 10.08 -10.28 -18.73
N PHE A 520 11.05 -9.48 -18.29
CA PHE A 520 11.89 -8.70 -19.20
C PHE A 520 12.90 -9.54 -19.99
N ALA A 521 13.26 -10.74 -19.52
CA ALA A 521 14.04 -11.68 -20.32
C ALA A 521 13.24 -12.21 -21.52
N LEU A 522 11.94 -12.45 -21.37
CA LEU A 522 11.07 -13.00 -22.42
C LEU A 522 10.40 -11.93 -23.29
N LYS A 523 10.05 -10.79 -22.70
CA LYS A 523 9.25 -9.71 -23.32
C LYS A 523 9.82 -8.32 -23.00
N PRO A 524 11.08 -8.03 -23.39
CA PRO A 524 11.78 -6.78 -23.04
C PRO A 524 11.08 -5.51 -23.55
N ALA A 525 10.30 -5.60 -24.63
CA ALA A 525 9.59 -4.45 -25.21
C ALA A 525 8.25 -4.14 -24.52
N ILE A 526 7.73 -5.04 -23.68
CA ILE A 526 6.40 -4.89 -23.06
C ILE A 526 6.57 -4.38 -21.64
N LYS A 527 6.12 -3.16 -21.39
CA LYS A 527 6.25 -2.52 -20.08
C LYS A 527 5.33 -3.20 -19.05
N LEU A 528 5.82 -3.35 -17.84
CA LEU A 528 5.10 -3.91 -16.71
C LEU A 528 4.67 -2.77 -15.78
N MET A 529 3.47 -2.84 -15.19
CA MET A 529 3.01 -1.89 -14.18
C MET A 529 2.69 -2.64 -12.90
N ASN A 530 3.40 -2.34 -11.82
CA ASN A 530 3.03 -2.79 -10.49
C ASN A 530 2.01 -1.79 -9.93
N ALA A 531 0.78 -2.23 -9.71
CA ALA A 531 -0.28 -1.42 -9.13
C ALA A 531 -0.60 -1.91 -7.72
N TYR A 532 -1.07 -0.99 -6.89
CA TYR A 532 -1.45 -1.28 -5.52
C TYR A 532 -2.62 -0.40 -5.12
N GLY A 533 -3.56 -0.98 -4.40
CA GLY A 533 -4.60 -0.29 -3.68
C GLY A 533 -5.54 -1.25 -2.98
N LEU A 534 -6.64 -0.72 -2.47
CA LEU A 534 -7.62 -1.44 -1.67
C LEU A 534 -9.02 -1.16 -2.22
N THR A 535 -9.94 -2.07 -1.98
CA THR A 535 -11.34 -1.87 -2.36
C THR A 535 -11.95 -0.64 -1.70
N GLU A 536 -11.54 -0.34 -0.46
CA GLU A 536 -11.95 0.84 0.29
C GLU A 536 -11.41 2.16 -0.30
N THR A 537 -10.45 2.09 -1.21
CA THR A 537 -9.80 3.25 -1.84
C THR A 537 -10.05 3.30 -3.34
N SER A 538 -11.22 2.83 -3.80
CA SER A 538 -11.62 2.85 -5.20
C SER A 538 -10.62 2.14 -6.14
N ASP A 539 -10.17 0.94 -5.73
CA ASP A 539 -9.18 0.10 -6.43
C ASP A 539 -7.75 0.66 -6.23
N ASP A 540 -6.98 0.91 -7.29
CA ASP A 540 -5.56 1.27 -7.17
C ASP A 540 -5.32 2.72 -6.69
N THR A 541 -4.38 2.88 -5.75
CA THR A 541 -3.90 4.16 -5.20
C THR A 541 -2.49 4.52 -5.64
N ASN A 542 -1.69 3.53 -6.06
CA ASN A 542 -0.32 3.72 -6.51
C ASN A 542 -0.03 2.95 -7.80
N HIS A 543 0.81 3.53 -8.65
CA HIS A 543 1.34 2.88 -9.85
C HIS A 543 2.86 3.03 -9.95
N GLU A 544 3.55 1.92 -10.22
CA GLU A 544 4.95 1.88 -10.64
C GLU A 544 5.02 1.32 -12.06
N ILE A 545 5.50 2.12 -13.01
CA ILE A 545 5.71 1.68 -14.39
C ILE A 545 7.16 1.26 -14.57
N LEU A 546 7.36 -0.02 -14.86
CA LEU A 546 8.66 -0.64 -15.11
C LEU A 546 8.89 -0.81 -16.61
N ASP A 547 10.04 -0.34 -17.08
CA ASP A 547 10.59 -0.61 -18.42
C ASP A 547 11.79 -1.56 -18.40
N SER A 548 12.24 -1.93 -17.20
CA SER A 548 13.41 -2.77 -16.94
C SER A 548 13.32 -3.35 -15.52
N VAL A 549 14.20 -4.29 -15.21
CA VAL A 549 14.30 -4.87 -13.86
C VAL A 549 14.77 -3.77 -12.88
N PRO A 550 14.04 -3.50 -11.79
CA PRO A 550 14.46 -2.50 -10.82
C PRO A 550 15.79 -2.92 -10.17
N ARG A 551 16.68 -1.93 -9.96
CA ARG A 551 17.97 -2.16 -9.28
C ARG A 551 17.80 -2.60 -7.83
N ARG A 552 16.75 -2.10 -7.17
CA ARG A 552 16.41 -2.39 -5.77
C ARG A 552 16.00 -3.85 -5.62
N GLU A 553 16.05 -4.35 -4.39
CA GLU A 553 15.65 -5.73 -4.11
C GLU A 553 14.14 -5.93 -4.13
N ARG A 554 13.40 -4.97 -3.58
CA ARG A 554 11.94 -4.97 -3.64
C ARG A 554 11.46 -4.16 -4.83
N VAL A 555 10.43 -4.67 -5.50
CA VAL A 555 9.73 -3.92 -6.55
C VAL A 555 8.88 -2.83 -5.90
N PRO A 556 9.06 -1.55 -6.23
CA PRO A 556 8.27 -0.47 -5.63
C PRO A 556 6.78 -0.58 -5.95
N LEU A 557 5.93 -0.08 -5.04
CA LEU A 557 4.51 0.16 -5.32
C LEU A 557 4.29 1.42 -6.18
N GLY A 558 5.31 2.27 -6.26
CA GLY A 558 5.32 3.47 -7.10
C GLY A 558 4.69 4.67 -6.42
N ARG A 559 4.30 5.65 -7.25
CA ARG A 559 3.81 6.95 -6.77
C ARG A 559 2.29 6.93 -6.63
N PRO A 560 1.73 7.76 -5.72
CA PRO A 560 0.28 7.93 -5.65
C PRO A 560 -0.27 8.41 -7.00
N ILE A 561 -1.41 7.85 -7.40
CA ILE A 561 -2.13 8.32 -8.59
C ILE A 561 -2.70 9.72 -8.37
N ASN A 562 -3.18 10.38 -9.42
CA ASN A 562 -3.77 11.72 -9.32
C ASN A 562 -4.81 11.80 -8.21
N ASN A 563 -4.85 12.93 -7.50
CA ASN A 563 -5.79 13.23 -6.41
C ASN A 563 -5.71 12.33 -5.17
N VAL A 564 -4.69 11.46 -5.07
CA VAL A 564 -4.47 10.56 -3.95
C VAL A 564 -3.28 11.03 -3.12
N ARG A 565 -3.42 10.94 -1.80
CA ARG A 565 -2.34 11.17 -0.83
C ARG A 565 -2.08 9.88 -0.09
N VAL A 566 -0.81 9.57 0.10
CA VAL A 566 -0.34 8.38 0.81
C VAL A 566 0.61 8.85 1.89
N TYR A 567 0.34 8.44 3.12
CA TYR A 567 1.16 8.74 4.28
C TYR A 567 1.67 7.43 4.88
N ILE A 568 2.88 7.48 5.42
CA ILE A 568 3.44 6.40 6.23
C ILE A 568 3.50 6.94 7.65
N VAL A 569 2.76 6.32 8.56
CA VAL A 569 2.54 6.85 9.92
C VAL A 569 2.89 5.85 11.01
N ASP A 570 3.12 6.36 12.21
CA ASP A 570 3.25 5.56 13.42
C ASP A 570 1.87 5.23 14.05
N GLU A 571 1.89 4.54 15.19
CA GLU A 571 0.70 4.17 15.96
C GLU A 571 -0.11 5.38 16.48
N GLN A 572 0.45 6.60 16.43
CA GLN A 572 -0.21 7.84 16.80
C GLN A 572 -0.70 8.62 15.56
N LEU A 573 -0.69 8.01 14.37
CA LEU A 573 -1.04 8.61 13.08
C LEU A 573 -0.15 9.82 12.72
N SER A 574 1.07 9.88 13.25
CA SER A 574 2.05 10.91 12.90
C SER A 574 2.97 10.40 11.79
N PRO A 575 3.32 11.23 10.78
CA PRO A 575 4.25 10.81 9.74
C PRO A 575 5.60 10.37 10.31
N VAL A 576 6.07 9.20 9.88
CA VAL A 576 7.38 8.67 10.27
C VAL A 576 8.51 9.37 9.48
N PRO A 577 9.77 9.33 9.95
CA PRO A 577 10.91 9.75 9.13
C PRO A 577 10.86 9.13 7.73
N LEU A 578 11.24 9.88 6.69
CA LEU A 578 11.26 9.31 5.33
C LEU A 578 12.00 7.97 5.31
N GLY A 579 11.48 6.95 4.64
CA GLY A 579 12.09 5.61 4.54
C GLY A 579 12.10 4.75 5.81
N ALA A 580 11.65 5.26 6.95
CA ALA A 580 11.27 4.42 8.09
C ALA A 580 10.01 3.60 7.75
N PRO A 581 9.85 2.39 8.33
CA PRO A 581 8.61 1.64 8.19
C PRO A 581 7.49 2.28 9.01
N GLY A 582 6.25 2.10 8.57
CA GLY A 582 5.05 2.53 9.27
C GLY A 582 3.80 2.00 8.58
N GLU A 583 2.65 2.34 9.14
CA GLU A 583 1.35 2.02 8.56
C GLU A 583 1.06 2.93 7.36
N ILE A 584 0.51 2.36 6.29
CA ILE A 584 0.12 3.11 5.09
C ILE A 584 -1.29 3.65 5.29
N VAL A 585 -1.46 4.97 5.18
CA VAL A 585 -2.77 5.64 5.25
C VAL A 585 -3.05 6.39 3.95
N PHE A 586 -4.27 6.24 3.45
CA PHE A 586 -4.74 6.87 2.21
C PHE A 586 -5.67 8.06 2.51
N ALA A 587 -5.55 9.11 1.70
CA ALA A 587 -6.46 10.24 1.74
C ALA A 587 -6.70 10.81 0.33
N GLY A 588 -7.79 11.56 0.17
CA GLY A 588 -8.17 12.16 -1.09
C GLY A 588 -9.37 11.46 -1.72
N ILE A 589 -9.56 11.66 -3.02
CA ILE A 589 -10.79 11.28 -3.73
C ILE A 589 -11.00 9.77 -3.83
N CYS A 590 -9.95 8.97 -3.60
CA CYS A 590 -10.00 7.53 -3.67
C CYS A 590 -10.78 6.89 -2.51
N VAL A 591 -10.77 7.53 -1.33
CA VAL A 591 -11.33 6.97 -0.10
C VAL A 591 -12.85 6.85 -0.21
N GLY A 592 -13.35 5.63 -0.07
CA GLY A 592 -14.77 5.33 -0.09
C GLY A 592 -15.53 5.89 1.11
N ARG A 593 -16.86 5.83 1.05
CA ARG A 593 -17.76 6.33 2.10
C ARG A 593 -17.69 5.53 3.41
N GLY A 594 -17.13 4.32 3.35
CA GLY A 594 -17.04 3.39 4.48
C GLY A 594 -17.65 2.04 4.15
N TYR A 595 -18.15 1.35 5.17
CA TYR A 595 -18.70 0.00 5.05
C TYR A 595 -20.22 -0.01 5.25
N ILE A 596 -20.94 -0.63 4.32
CA ILE A 596 -22.40 -0.68 4.34
C ILE A 596 -22.91 -1.41 5.59
N GLY A 597 -23.75 -0.72 6.36
CA GLY A 597 -24.31 -1.23 7.61
C GLY A 597 -23.27 -1.53 8.70
N ASP A 598 -22.13 -0.82 8.72
CA ASP A 598 -21.06 -1.01 9.72
C ASP A 598 -20.38 0.31 10.10
N SER A 599 -21.09 1.15 10.87
CA SER A 599 -20.57 2.46 11.30
C SER A 599 -19.36 2.35 12.22
N GLU A 600 -19.32 1.33 13.09
CA GLU A 600 -18.21 1.12 14.01
C GLU A 600 -16.92 0.76 13.26
N ARG A 601 -16.99 -0.12 12.26
CA ARG A 601 -15.84 -0.39 11.39
C ARG A 601 -15.47 0.83 10.56
N THR A 602 -16.46 1.60 10.07
CA THR A 602 -16.21 2.82 9.31
C THR A 602 -15.52 3.90 10.14
N GLN A 603 -15.79 3.99 11.45
CA GLN A 603 -15.13 4.95 12.32
C GLN A 603 -13.71 4.52 12.73
N ARG A 604 -13.45 3.20 12.77
CA ARG A 604 -12.12 2.65 13.08
C ARG A 604 -11.15 2.67 11.91
N ALA A 605 -11.67 2.41 10.70
CA ALA A 605 -10.91 2.50 9.45
C ALA A 605 -10.74 3.96 9.04
#